data_AF-A0A9X9AA23-F1
#
_entry.id   AF-A0A9X9AA23-F1
#
_cell.length_a   1.000
_cell.length_b   1.000
_cell.length_c   1.000
_cell.angle_alpha   90.00
_cell.angle_beta   90.00
_cell.angle_gamma   90.00
#
_symmetry.space_group_name_H-M   'P 1'
#
loop_
_entity.id
_entity.type
_entity.pdbx_description
1 polymer ?
#
loop_
_entity_poly.entity_id
_entity_poly.type
_entity_poly.pdbx_seq_one_letter_code
_entity_poly.pdbx_strand_id
1 'polypeptide(L)'
;MSLTNEQQERFQILLQQLQIPDDLINQYLQGGGIERLVIDKANKSWHFDLQVPRILPTELYELLETKLKQSFSHIARTTFALETENKQFTEEEVRAYWPLCTERITFSPMFAYLKKQLPQVNGVKLLINVNNELESTALKKNVAKPVGDQYEVFGFPRFQLDTHIQQNTEEMQKFREQTQQEDRERVIQAMEEMAKKQAEESSVVYEGPITLGYLIKPDEEITPMREIQDEERRKTVQGYVFHVETKELRSGRTLLTLKITDYTDSIM
;
A
#
# COMPACT_ATOMS: atom_id res chain seq x y z
N MET A 1 -18.14 16.68 32.25
CA MET A 1 -19.15 17.10 33.26
C MET A 1 -18.40 17.57 34.50
N SER A 2 -19.01 18.35 35.38
CA SER A 2 -18.35 18.72 36.63
C SER A 2 -18.34 17.53 37.58
N LEU A 3 -17.15 17.16 38.08
CA LEU A 3 -16.99 16.09 39.06
C LEU A 3 -17.68 16.46 40.38
N THR A 4 -18.25 15.47 41.05
CA THR A 4 -18.74 15.62 42.43
C THR A 4 -17.59 15.52 43.43
N ASN A 5 -17.75 16.13 44.62
CA ASN A 5 -16.75 16.03 45.69
C ASN A 5 -16.42 14.57 46.06
N GLU A 6 -17.43 13.69 46.05
CA GLU A 6 -17.23 12.27 46.36
C GLU A 6 -16.36 11.55 45.30
N GLN A 7 -16.52 11.88 44.02
CA GLN A 7 -15.68 11.33 42.94
C GLN A 7 -14.21 11.79 43.04
N GLN A 8 -13.99 13.03 43.48
CA GLN A 8 -12.65 13.58 43.72
C GLN A 8 -12.02 12.94 44.97
N GLU A 9 -12.76 12.78 46.07
CA GLU A 9 -12.27 12.14 47.29
C GLU A 9 -11.87 10.68 47.04
N ARG A 10 -12.69 9.90 46.32
CA ARG A 10 -12.36 8.53 45.93
C ARG A 10 -11.11 8.45 45.05
N PHE A 11 -10.89 9.44 44.19
CA PHE A 11 -9.68 9.52 43.39
C PHE A 11 -8.44 9.78 44.24
N GLN A 12 -8.51 10.70 45.20
CA GLN A 12 -7.41 10.94 46.15
C GLN A 12 -7.06 9.68 46.94
N ILE A 13 -8.06 8.95 47.42
CA ILE A 13 -7.85 7.66 48.11
C ILE A 13 -7.17 6.65 47.17
N LEU A 14 -7.61 6.57 45.91
CA LEU A 14 -6.97 5.72 44.90
C LEU A 14 -5.49 6.10 44.73
N LEU A 15 -5.18 7.39 44.52
CA LEU A 15 -3.81 7.86 44.33
C LEU A 15 -2.90 7.54 45.53
N GLN A 16 -3.43 7.69 46.76
CA GLN A 16 -2.73 7.28 47.98
C GLN A 16 -2.48 5.77 48.02
N GLN A 17 -3.47 4.95 47.66
CA GLN A 17 -3.32 3.49 47.60
C GLN A 17 -2.31 3.06 46.53
N LEU A 18 -2.23 3.79 45.41
CA LEU A 18 -1.24 3.59 44.36
C LEU A 18 0.16 4.11 44.75
N GLN A 19 0.27 4.86 45.85
CA GLN A 19 1.50 5.50 46.32
C GLN A 19 2.13 6.40 45.24
N ILE A 20 1.30 7.20 44.56
CA ILE A 20 1.78 8.20 43.61
C ILE A 20 2.45 9.35 44.39
N PRO A 21 3.65 9.81 43.98
CA PRO A 21 4.34 10.91 44.65
C PRO A 21 3.51 12.20 44.70
N ASP A 22 3.48 12.87 45.85
CA ASP A 22 2.67 14.08 46.07
C ASP A 22 2.99 15.20 45.07
N ASP A 23 4.26 15.33 44.63
CA ASP A 23 4.68 16.30 43.62
C ASP A 23 3.94 16.11 42.29
N LEU A 24 3.84 14.86 41.82
CA LEU A 24 3.12 14.52 40.59
C LEU A 24 1.62 14.70 40.74
N ILE A 25 1.08 14.42 41.94
CA ILE A 25 -0.35 14.63 42.24
C ILE A 25 -0.67 16.13 42.14
N ASN A 26 0.06 16.96 42.87
CA ASN A 26 -0.15 18.41 42.92
C ASN A 26 0.07 19.05 41.54
N GLN A 27 1.04 18.55 40.78
CA GLN A 27 1.34 19.10 39.47
C GLN A 27 0.30 18.68 38.40
N TYR A 28 -0.07 17.41 38.29
CA TYR A 28 -0.84 16.89 37.14
C TYR A 28 -2.23 16.34 37.45
N LEU A 29 -2.49 15.88 38.68
CA LEU A 29 -3.70 15.12 39.02
C LEU A 29 -4.66 15.89 39.95
N GLN A 30 -4.24 17.06 40.45
CA GLN A 30 -5.07 17.90 41.30
C GLN A 30 -6.33 18.35 40.54
N GLY A 31 -7.50 18.13 41.17
CA GLY A 31 -8.80 18.38 40.55
C GLY A 31 -9.38 17.22 39.74
N GLY A 32 -8.59 16.14 39.53
CA GLY A 32 -9.07 14.92 38.90
C GLY A 32 -10.04 14.10 39.78
N GLY A 33 -10.69 13.12 39.17
CA GLY A 33 -11.72 12.30 39.82
C GLY A 33 -11.92 10.96 39.13
N ILE A 34 -12.59 10.03 39.81
CA ILE A 34 -13.09 8.80 39.21
C ILE A 34 -14.50 9.08 38.69
N GLU A 35 -14.66 9.23 37.38
CA GLU A 35 -15.98 9.43 36.78
C GLU A 35 -16.85 8.19 36.99
N ARG A 36 -16.28 7.01 36.67
CA ARG A 36 -16.98 5.73 36.78
C ARG A 36 -16.01 4.58 37.00
N LEU A 37 -16.45 3.58 37.76
CA LEU A 37 -15.76 2.30 37.91
C LEU A 37 -16.67 1.19 37.38
N VAL A 38 -16.24 0.50 36.33
CA VAL A 38 -16.96 -0.63 35.73
C VAL A 38 -16.34 -1.92 36.21
N ILE A 39 -17.15 -2.77 36.85
CA ILE A 39 -16.73 -4.05 37.40
C ILE A 39 -17.37 -5.18 36.59
N ASP A 40 -16.55 -5.94 35.88
CA ASP A 40 -16.95 -7.17 35.24
C ASP A 40 -16.56 -8.36 36.13
N LYS A 41 -17.58 -8.94 36.78
CA LYS A 41 -17.40 -10.10 37.66
C LYS A 41 -17.11 -11.38 36.89
N ALA A 42 -17.63 -11.53 35.67
CA ALA A 42 -17.44 -12.72 34.86
C ALA A 42 -15.99 -12.82 34.38
N ASN A 43 -15.44 -11.70 33.91
CA ASN A 43 -14.05 -11.61 33.44
C ASN A 43 -13.04 -11.25 34.54
N LYS A 44 -13.50 -11.05 35.79
CA LYS A 44 -12.68 -10.56 36.91
C LYS A 44 -11.83 -9.35 36.52
N SER A 45 -12.47 -8.35 35.91
CA SER A 45 -11.79 -7.15 35.40
C SER A 45 -12.47 -5.88 35.84
N TRP A 46 -11.66 -4.88 36.20
CA TRP A 46 -12.11 -3.55 36.59
C TRP A 46 -11.60 -2.51 35.58
N HIS A 47 -12.49 -1.60 35.17
CA HIS A 47 -12.16 -0.49 34.29
C HIS A 47 -12.47 0.84 34.97
N PHE A 48 -11.47 1.69 35.10
CA PHE A 48 -11.57 3.00 35.71
C PHE A 48 -11.70 4.07 34.62
N ASP A 49 -12.82 4.76 34.57
CA ASP A 49 -12.97 6.00 33.80
C ASP A 49 -12.53 7.15 34.72
N LEU A 50 -11.38 7.73 34.42
CA LEU A 50 -10.76 8.78 35.23
C LEU A 50 -10.85 10.11 34.49
N GLN A 51 -11.20 11.18 35.19
CA GLN A 51 -11.15 12.53 34.67
C GLN A 51 -9.95 13.27 35.27
N VAL A 52 -9.16 13.94 34.44
CA VAL A 52 -7.97 14.69 34.84
C VAL A 52 -7.98 16.09 34.22
N PRO A 53 -7.33 17.10 34.83
CA PRO A 53 -7.41 18.47 34.34
C PRO A 53 -6.73 18.68 32.98
N ARG A 54 -5.71 17.86 32.65
CA ARG A 54 -4.88 18.00 31.44
C ARG A 54 -4.27 16.68 31.00
N ILE A 55 -3.73 16.66 29.79
CA ILE A 55 -2.95 15.54 29.25
C ILE A 55 -1.78 15.24 30.20
N LEU A 56 -1.61 13.96 30.54
CA LEU A 56 -0.53 13.52 31.42
C LEU A 56 0.75 13.29 30.60
N PRO A 57 1.94 13.54 31.15
CA PRO A 57 3.19 13.04 30.59
C PRO A 57 3.13 11.51 30.44
N THR A 58 3.74 10.97 29.39
CA THR A 58 3.71 9.53 29.11
C THR A 58 4.27 8.71 30.27
N GLU A 59 5.33 9.19 30.93
CA GLU A 59 5.93 8.55 32.11
C GLU A 59 4.95 8.43 33.28
N LEU A 60 4.14 9.47 33.51
CA LEU A 60 3.12 9.45 34.56
C LEU A 60 1.97 8.50 34.20
N TYR A 61 1.56 8.46 32.93
CA TYR A 61 0.55 7.53 32.45
C TYR A 61 0.99 6.07 32.64
N GLU A 62 2.22 5.73 32.25
CA GLU A 62 2.79 4.38 32.43
C GLU A 62 2.98 4.02 33.91
N LEU A 63 3.38 4.99 34.74
CA LEU A 63 3.46 4.82 36.18
C LEU A 63 2.10 4.50 36.78
N LEU A 64 1.06 5.28 36.45
CA LEU A 64 -0.31 5.02 36.89
C LEU A 64 -0.77 3.64 36.46
N GLU A 65 -0.55 3.27 35.20
CA GLU A 65 -0.90 1.94 34.70
C GLU A 65 -0.22 0.82 35.48
N THR A 66 1.09 0.94 35.69
CA THR A 66 1.89 -0.06 36.38
C THR A 66 1.44 -0.22 37.83
N LYS A 67 1.26 0.90 38.55
CA LYS A 67 0.78 0.89 39.93
C LYS A 67 -0.63 0.31 40.04
N LEU A 68 -1.52 0.69 39.13
CA LEU A 68 -2.91 0.24 39.12
C LEU A 68 -3.01 -1.27 38.79
N LYS A 69 -2.13 -1.80 37.93
CA LYS A 69 -2.00 -3.25 37.72
C LYS A 69 -1.44 -3.96 38.96
N GLN A 70 -0.39 -3.42 39.57
CA GLN A 70 0.26 -4.03 40.73
C GLN A 70 -0.66 -4.09 41.96
N SER A 71 -1.25 -2.95 42.35
CA SER A 71 -2.07 -2.83 43.56
C SER A 71 -3.31 -3.73 43.55
N PHE A 72 -3.88 -3.99 42.37
CA PHE A 72 -5.11 -4.77 42.24
C PHE A 72 -4.92 -6.15 41.59
N SER A 73 -3.68 -6.53 41.24
CA SER A 73 -3.33 -7.81 40.59
C SER A 73 -3.90 -9.06 41.30
N HIS A 74 -4.00 -9.01 42.62
CA HIS A 74 -4.54 -10.10 43.45
C HIS A 74 -6.07 -10.23 43.41
N ILE A 75 -6.79 -9.21 42.91
CA ILE A 75 -8.26 -9.15 42.90
C ILE A 75 -8.79 -9.26 41.48
N ALA A 76 -8.28 -8.44 40.56
CA ALA A 76 -8.83 -8.28 39.22
C ALA A 76 -7.79 -7.76 38.25
N ARG A 77 -7.98 -8.05 36.96
CA ARG A 77 -7.25 -7.34 35.89
C ARG A 77 -7.78 -5.91 35.81
N THR A 78 -6.89 -4.94 35.86
CA THR A 78 -7.27 -3.53 35.87
C THR A 78 -6.87 -2.81 34.59
N THR A 79 -7.73 -1.90 34.16
CA THR A 79 -7.55 -1.01 33.00
C THR A 79 -8.15 0.35 33.33
N PHE A 80 -7.75 1.40 32.61
CA PHE A 80 -8.33 2.72 32.78
C PHE A 80 -8.34 3.50 31.46
N ALA A 81 -9.22 4.49 31.40
CA ALA A 81 -9.26 5.53 30.38
C ALA A 81 -9.18 6.89 31.07
N LEU A 82 -8.59 7.86 30.38
CA LEU A 82 -8.52 9.25 30.83
C LEU A 82 -9.47 10.10 29.99
N GLU A 83 -10.23 10.96 30.64
CA GLU A 83 -10.91 12.10 30.02
C GLU A 83 -10.26 13.37 30.52
N THR A 84 -9.79 14.22 29.60
CA THR A 84 -9.14 15.48 29.98
C THR A 84 -10.08 16.66 29.83
N GLU A 85 -10.13 17.52 30.85
CA GLU A 85 -10.92 18.76 30.78
C GLU A 85 -10.32 19.74 29.77
N ASN A 86 -9.01 19.95 29.84
CA ASN A 86 -8.26 20.70 28.84
C ASN A 86 -7.63 19.74 27.82
N LYS A 87 -8.24 19.68 26.63
CA LYS A 87 -7.76 18.90 25.47
C LYS A 87 -6.66 19.60 24.66
N GLN A 88 -6.01 20.63 25.21
CA GLN A 88 -4.80 21.20 24.60
C GLN A 88 -3.66 20.20 24.73
N PHE A 89 -2.90 20.05 23.65
CA PHE A 89 -1.75 19.16 23.56
C PHE A 89 -0.64 19.81 22.74
N THR A 90 0.60 19.39 22.97
CA THR A 90 1.74 19.71 22.09
C THR A 90 2.04 18.55 21.15
N GLU A 91 2.77 18.84 20.07
CA GLU A 91 3.21 17.77 19.16
C GLU A 91 4.17 16.79 19.87
N GLU A 92 4.99 17.27 20.80
CA GLU A 92 5.90 16.40 21.56
C GLU A 92 5.14 15.40 22.42
N GLU A 93 4.07 15.83 23.09
CA GLU A 93 3.22 14.94 23.89
C GLU A 93 2.62 13.84 23.02
N VAL A 94 2.03 14.21 21.87
CA VAL A 94 1.43 13.24 20.95
C VAL A 94 2.46 12.23 20.44
N ARG A 95 3.68 12.69 20.09
CA ARG A 95 4.78 11.83 19.65
C ARG A 95 5.31 10.94 20.76
N ALA A 96 5.37 11.42 22.00
CA ALA A 96 5.80 10.62 23.16
C ALA A 96 4.84 9.45 23.45
N TYR A 97 3.53 9.62 23.21
CA TYR A 97 2.53 8.55 23.32
C TYR A 97 2.51 7.57 22.14
N TRP A 98 3.16 7.90 21.02
CA TRP A 98 3.10 7.06 19.82
C TRP A 98 3.62 5.63 20.04
N PRO A 99 4.79 5.40 20.67
CA PRO A 99 5.27 4.04 20.97
C PRO A 99 4.25 3.24 21.77
N LEU A 100 3.69 3.83 22.83
CA LEU A 100 2.67 3.20 23.68
C LEU A 100 1.39 2.87 22.88
N CYS A 101 0.95 3.77 22.00
CA CYS A 101 -0.16 3.53 21.09
C CYS A 101 0.12 2.31 20.19
N THR A 102 1.33 2.23 19.64
CA THR A 102 1.70 1.15 18.72
C THR A 102 1.91 -0.21 19.39
N GLU A 103 2.14 -0.24 20.70
CA GLU A 103 2.20 -1.49 21.46
C GLU A 103 0.80 -2.02 21.80
N ARG A 104 -0.17 -1.13 21.98
CA ARG A 104 -1.56 -1.48 22.33
C ARG A 104 -2.39 -1.90 21.13
N ILE A 105 -2.01 -1.46 19.93
CA ILE A 105 -2.71 -1.78 18.69
C ILE A 105 -2.00 -2.95 18.01
N THR A 106 -2.79 -3.94 17.59
CA THR A 106 -2.27 -5.02 16.75
C THR A 106 -2.18 -4.55 15.30
N PHE A 107 -0.96 -4.40 14.80
CA PHE A 107 -0.72 -4.14 13.39
C PHE A 107 -0.56 -5.44 12.61
N SER A 108 -1.00 -5.42 11.34
CA SER A 108 -0.58 -6.43 10.37
C SER A 108 0.96 -6.40 10.24
N PRO A 109 1.63 -7.54 10.02
CA PRO A 109 3.08 -7.59 9.82
C PRO A 109 3.62 -6.60 8.78
N MET A 110 2.82 -6.29 7.76
CA MET A 110 3.13 -5.27 6.74
C MET A 110 3.41 -3.88 7.34
N PHE A 111 2.78 -3.53 8.45
CA PHE A 111 2.91 -2.22 9.11
C PHE A 111 3.87 -2.23 10.29
N ALA A 112 4.72 -3.27 10.43
CA ALA A 112 5.67 -3.37 11.53
C ALA A 112 6.65 -2.18 11.60
N TYR A 113 6.93 -1.53 10.47
CA TYR A 113 7.78 -0.34 10.39
C TYR A 113 7.21 0.87 11.13
N LEU A 114 5.88 0.95 11.33
CA LEU A 114 5.22 2.06 12.01
C LEU A 114 5.64 2.22 13.47
N LYS A 115 6.07 1.13 14.12
CA LYS A 115 6.61 1.17 15.48
C LYS A 115 7.90 1.96 15.60
N LYS A 116 8.67 2.05 14.51
CA LYS A 116 9.94 2.78 14.46
C LYS A 116 9.77 4.21 13.92
N GLN A 117 8.62 4.50 13.32
CA GLN A 117 8.32 5.81 12.77
C GLN A 117 7.61 6.66 13.84
N LEU A 118 7.86 7.98 13.83
CA LEU A 118 7.04 8.95 14.55
C LEU A 118 6.08 9.66 13.58
N PRO A 119 4.80 9.86 13.95
CA PRO A 119 3.85 10.59 13.13
C PRO A 119 4.18 12.09 13.13
N GLN A 120 3.93 12.76 12.01
CA GLN A 120 3.86 14.22 11.99
C GLN A 120 2.48 14.65 12.47
N VAL A 121 2.43 15.66 13.34
CA VAL A 121 1.20 16.08 14.02
C VAL A 121 0.76 17.40 13.43
N ASN A 122 -0.38 17.42 12.74
CA ASN A 122 -0.96 18.62 12.13
C ASN A 122 -2.34 18.88 12.74
N GLY A 123 -2.37 19.54 13.90
CA GLY A 123 -3.58 19.68 14.70
C GLY A 123 -4.13 18.30 15.10
N VAL A 124 -5.36 17.99 14.72
CA VAL A 124 -6.00 16.68 14.99
C VAL A 124 -5.69 15.60 13.95
N LYS A 125 -4.76 15.85 13.02
CA LYS A 125 -4.34 14.86 12.01
C LYS A 125 -2.95 14.32 12.32
N LEU A 126 -2.83 12.99 12.33
CA LEU A 126 -1.56 12.27 12.42
C LEU A 126 -1.17 11.81 11.02
N LEU A 127 -0.11 12.39 10.47
CA LEU A 127 0.40 12.05 9.15
C LEU A 127 1.50 10.99 9.28
N ILE A 128 1.30 9.87 8.59
CA ILE A 128 2.21 8.74 8.56
C ILE A 128 2.74 8.54 7.14
N ASN A 129 4.00 8.15 7.03
CA ASN A 129 4.64 7.90 5.75
C ASN A 129 4.38 6.44 5.35
N VAL A 130 3.96 6.24 4.11
CA VAL A 130 3.68 4.92 3.54
C VAL A 130 4.37 4.79 2.18
N ASN A 131 4.66 3.56 1.75
CA ASN A 131 5.45 3.33 0.54
C ASN A 131 4.63 3.32 -0.74
N ASN A 132 3.33 3.00 -0.66
CA ASN A 132 2.45 2.90 -1.82
C ASN A 132 0.99 3.24 -1.47
N GLU A 133 0.15 3.36 -2.50
CA GLU A 133 -1.27 3.71 -2.37
C GLU A 133 -2.12 2.59 -1.74
N LEU A 134 -1.72 1.33 -1.93
CA LEU A 134 -2.40 0.17 -1.34
C LEU A 134 -2.23 0.16 0.19
N GLU A 135 -1.03 0.43 0.68
CA GLU A 135 -0.71 0.62 2.09
C GLU A 135 -1.46 1.80 2.67
N SER A 136 -1.50 2.94 1.97
CA SER A 136 -2.30 4.11 2.36
C SER A 136 -3.76 3.72 2.64
N THR A 137 -4.39 3.04 1.69
CA THR A 137 -5.80 2.63 1.79
C THR A 137 -6.00 1.60 2.90
N ALA A 138 -5.13 0.60 3.01
CA ALA A 138 -5.20 -0.44 4.03
C ALA A 138 -4.99 0.13 5.45
N LEU A 139 -4.09 1.11 5.60
CA LEU A 139 -3.82 1.77 6.87
C LEU A 139 -5.01 2.63 7.30
N LYS A 140 -5.55 3.45 6.39
CA LYS A 140 -6.76 4.25 6.66
C LYS A 140 -7.95 3.39 7.05
N LYS A 141 -8.12 2.22 6.41
CA LYS A 141 -9.26 1.32 6.68
C LYS A 141 -9.13 0.57 8.01
N ASN A 142 -7.96 0.01 8.30
CA ASN A 142 -7.81 -0.94 9.41
C ASN A 142 -7.17 -0.34 10.67
N VAL A 143 -6.37 0.72 10.53
CA VAL A 143 -5.55 1.26 11.61
C VAL A 143 -6.04 2.62 12.10
N ALA A 144 -6.63 3.45 11.23
CA ALA A 144 -7.06 4.80 11.59
C ALA A 144 -8.01 4.83 12.79
N LYS A 145 -9.01 3.94 12.81
CA LYS A 145 -9.97 3.86 13.92
C LYS A 145 -9.30 3.39 15.22
N PRO A 146 -8.57 2.26 15.27
CA PRO A 146 -7.84 1.85 16.48
C PRO A 146 -6.91 2.93 17.04
N VAL A 147 -6.18 3.65 16.18
CA VAL A 147 -5.29 4.74 16.63
C VAL A 147 -6.08 5.88 17.27
N GLY A 148 -7.14 6.35 16.61
CA GLY A 148 -7.99 7.40 17.16
C GLY A 148 -8.63 7.00 18.50
N ASP A 149 -9.12 5.76 18.59
CA ASP A 149 -9.75 5.21 19.80
C ASP A 149 -8.72 5.06 20.95
N GLN A 150 -7.46 4.68 20.67
CA GLN A 150 -6.42 4.61 21.71
C GLN A 150 -5.99 5.98 22.23
N TYR A 151 -5.83 6.98 21.35
CA TYR A 151 -5.52 8.34 21.79
C TYR A 151 -6.65 8.94 22.64
N GLU A 152 -7.91 8.62 22.33
CA GLU A 152 -9.05 9.00 23.15
C GLU A 152 -8.99 8.36 24.54
N VAL A 153 -8.60 7.08 24.65
CA VAL A 153 -8.35 6.41 25.95
C VAL A 153 -7.20 7.05 26.74
N PHE A 154 -6.20 7.62 26.06
CA PHE A 154 -5.13 8.39 26.69
C PHE A 154 -5.58 9.80 27.15
N GLY A 155 -6.80 10.20 26.79
CA GLY A 155 -7.37 11.51 27.12
C GLY A 155 -7.14 12.60 26.08
N PHE A 156 -6.50 12.28 24.96
CA PHE A 156 -6.37 13.21 23.84
C PHE A 156 -7.69 13.35 23.07
N PRO A 157 -7.86 14.42 22.26
CA PRO A 157 -8.93 14.43 21.28
C PRO A 157 -8.74 13.31 20.26
N ARG A 158 -9.84 12.86 19.67
CA ARG A 158 -9.83 11.78 18.69
C ARG A 158 -9.09 12.22 17.42
N PHE A 159 -7.88 11.67 17.23
CA PHE A 159 -7.06 11.94 16.05
C PHE A 159 -7.58 11.23 14.80
N GLN A 160 -7.37 11.89 13.65
CA GLN A 160 -7.56 11.33 12.32
C GLN A 160 -6.21 10.92 11.75
N LEU A 161 -6.11 9.67 11.29
CA LEU A 161 -4.90 9.17 10.65
C LEU A 161 -4.93 9.49 9.15
N ASP A 162 -3.90 10.19 8.69
CA ASP A 162 -3.68 10.47 7.29
C ASP A 162 -2.32 9.93 6.84
N THR A 163 -2.14 9.78 5.54
CA THR A 163 -0.95 9.14 4.99
C THR A 163 -0.32 9.99 3.92
N HIS A 164 0.99 10.10 3.98
CA HIS A 164 1.81 10.68 2.93
C HIS A 164 2.56 9.55 2.23
N ILE A 165 2.35 9.39 0.92
CA ILE A 165 3.12 8.44 0.14
C ILE A 165 4.51 9.04 -0.02
N GLN A 166 5.51 8.41 0.60
CA GLN A 166 6.90 8.76 0.34
C GLN A 166 7.21 8.37 -1.10
N GLN A 167 7.07 9.32 -2.01
CA GLN A 167 7.60 9.19 -3.36
C GLN A 167 9.12 9.28 -3.23
N ASN A 168 9.77 8.15 -2.98
CA ASN A 168 11.22 8.08 -3.10
C ASN A 168 11.57 8.17 -4.59
N THR A 169 11.68 9.41 -5.10
CA THR A 169 11.99 9.70 -6.50
C THR A 169 13.28 9.02 -6.96
N GLU A 170 14.23 8.81 -6.05
CA GLU A 170 15.52 8.19 -6.34
C GLU A 170 15.44 6.66 -6.46
N GLU A 171 14.68 5.98 -5.60
CA GLU A 171 14.46 4.53 -5.74
C GLU A 171 13.54 4.21 -6.91
N MET A 172 12.55 5.06 -7.20
CA MET A 172 11.71 4.92 -8.38
C MET A 172 12.52 5.10 -9.67
N GLN A 173 13.50 6.02 -9.68
CA GLN A 173 14.44 6.18 -10.80
C GLN A 173 15.35 4.96 -10.93
N LYS A 174 15.98 4.50 -9.84
CA LYS A 174 16.84 3.30 -9.86
C LYS A 174 16.09 2.04 -10.25
N PHE A 175 14.84 1.88 -9.81
CA PHE A 175 14.01 0.74 -10.19
C PHE A 175 13.57 0.83 -11.65
N ARG A 176 13.23 2.02 -12.15
CA ARG A 176 12.97 2.23 -13.59
C ARG A 176 14.21 2.00 -14.44
N GLU A 177 15.38 2.43 -13.98
CA GLU A 177 16.67 2.21 -14.65
C GLU A 177 17.03 0.73 -14.65
N GLN A 178 16.91 0.01 -13.52
CA GLN A 178 17.13 -1.43 -13.45
C GLN A 178 16.14 -2.21 -14.31
N THR A 179 14.84 -1.88 -14.26
CA THR A 179 13.82 -2.54 -15.09
C THR A 179 14.09 -2.30 -16.58
N GLN A 180 14.48 -1.08 -16.97
CA GLN A 180 14.87 -0.79 -18.35
C GLN A 180 16.17 -1.51 -18.76
N GLN A 181 17.10 -1.70 -17.83
CA GLN A 181 18.35 -2.39 -18.10
C GLN A 181 18.14 -3.90 -18.24
N GLU A 182 17.33 -4.52 -17.37
CA GLU A 182 16.90 -5.91 -17.50
C GLU A 182 16.08 -6.15 -18.77
N ASP A 183 15.17 -5.24 -19.13
CA ASP A 183 14.41 -5.34 -20.38
C ASP A 183 15.33 -5.22 -21.61
N ARG A 184 16.32 -4.30 -21.58
CA ARG A 184 17.33 -4.19 -22.65
C ARG A 184 18.19 -5.45 -22.74
N GLU A 185 18.64 -5.99 -21.62
CA GLU A 185 19.45 -7.23 -21.61
C GLU A 185 18.65 -8.43 -22.13
N ARG A 186 17.36 -8.55 -21.78
CA ARG A 186 16.48 -9.61 -22.32
C ARG A 186 16.24 -9.45 -23.83
N VAL A 187 16.06 -8.23 -24.32
CA VAL A 187 15.91 -7.97 -25.76
C VAL A 187 17.22 -8.31 -26.49
N ILE A 188 18.38 -7.93 -25.96
CA ILE A 188 19.68 -8.26 -26.54
C ILE A 188 19.90 -9.78 -26.52
N GLN A 189 19.61 -10.48 -25.43
CA GLN A 189 19.71 -11.94 -25.36
C GLN A 189 18.77 -12.64 -26.33
N ALA A 190 17.53 -12.16 -26.49
CA ALA A 190 16.59 -12.69 -27.48
C ALA A 190 17.08 -12.46 -28.92
N MET A 191 17.69 -11.31 -29.20
CA MET A 191 18.31 -11.02 -30.50
C MET A 191 19.57 -11.88 -30.74
N GLU A 192 20.40 -12.11 -29.73
CA GLU A 192 21.58 -12.99 -29.82
C GLU A 192 21.18 -14.46 -29.99
N GLU A 193 20.12 -14.94 -29.34
CA GLU A 193 19.57 -16.27 -29.57
C GLU A 193 18.95 -16.41 -30.97
N MET A 194 18.26 -15.37 -31.47
CA MET A 194 17.78 -15.35 -32.86
C MET A 194 18.95 -15.36 -33.85
N ALA A 195 20.01 -14.59 -33.60
CA ALA A 195 21.21 -14.56 -34.44
C ALA A 195 21.97 -15.89 -34.41
N LYS A 196 22.05 -16.55 -33.25
CA LYS A 196 22.64 -17.90 -33.12
C LYS A 196 21.79 -18.96 -33.82
N LYS A 197 20.46 -18.90 -33.70
CA LYS A 197 19.55 -19.78 -34.47
C LYS A 197 19.66 -19.54 -35.98
N GLN A 198 19.81 -18.29 -36.41
CA GLN A 198 20.09 -17.95 -37.82
C GLN A 198 21.47 -18.42 -38.28
N ALA A 199 22.48 -18.41 -37.41
CA ALA A 199 23.81 -18.93 -37.71
C ALA A 199 23.86 -20.47 -37.74
N GLU A 200 23.08 -21.16 -36.90
CA GLU A 200 22.94 -22.63 -36.90
C GLU A 200 22.04 -23.13 -38.04
N GLU A 201 21.14 -22.31 -38.59
CA GLU A 201 20.38 -22.58 -39.82
C GLU A 201 21.17 -22.25 -41.11
N SER A 202 22.49 -22.10 -41.03
CA SER A 202 23.37 -22.02 -42.22
C SER A 202 23.58 -23.38 -42.89
N SER A 203 22.48 -23.98 -43.35
CA SER A 203 22.51 -24.96 -44.44
C SER A 203 21.53 -24.56 -45.53
N VAL A 204 22.07 -23.79 -46.47
CA VAL A 204 21.55 -23.44 -47.80
C VAL A 204 20.30 -22.55 -47.80
N VAL A 205 20.51 -21.22 -47.81
CA VAL A 205 19.45 -20.27 -48.19
C VAL A 205 19.93 -19.44 -49.39
N TYR A 206 19.13 -19.54 -50.45
CA TYR A 206 19.28 -18.89 -51.74
C TYR A 206 19.00 -17.39 -51.61
N GLU A 207 20.03 -16.55 -51.67
CA GLU A 207 19.89 -15.09 -51.71
C GLU A 207 19.64 -14.60 -53.13
N GLY A 208 18.37 -14.36 -53.44
CA GLY A 208 17.91 -13.66 -54.63
C GLY A 208 16.39 -13.57 -54.63
N PRO A 209 15.79 -12.58 -55.29
CA PRO A 209 14.34 -12.53 -55.44
C PRO A 209 13.89 -13.80 -56.17
N ILE A 210 13.26 -14.73 -55.44
CA ILE A 210 12.67 -15.93 -56.01
C ILE A 210 11.55 -15.47 -56.93
N THR A 211 11.81 -15.48 -58.23
CA THR A 211 10.84 -15.11 -59.26
C THR A 211 10.14 -16.38 -59.71
N LEU A 212 8.90 -16.55 -59.28
CA LEU A 212 8.04 -17.67 -59.68
C LEU A 212 6.96 -17.15 -60.62
N GLY A 213 6.89 -17.73 -61.82
CA GLY A 213 5.87 -17.39 -62.82
C GLY A 213 6.31 -16.35 -63.84
N TYR A 214 5.35 -15.54 -64.31
CA TYR A 214 5.59 -14.55 -65.35
C TYR A 214 6.37 -13.34 -64.83
N LEU A 215 7.24 -12.78 -65.67
CA LEU A 215 7.96 -11.55 -65.36
C LEU A 215 6.98 -10.37 -65.26
N ILE A 216 6.96 -9.69 -64.12
CA ILE A 216 6.24 -8.42 -63.94
C ILE A 216 7.08 -7.33 -64.59
N LYS A 217 6.54 -6.64 -65.60
CA LYS A 217 7.27 -5.53 -66.24
C LYS A 217 7.32 -4.32 -65.30
N PRO A 218 8.42 -3.56 -65.27
CA PRO A 218 8.55 -2.38 -64.40
C PRO A 218 7.59 -1.23 -64.74
N ASP A 219 6.95 -1.28 -65.93
CA ASP A 219 5.96 -0.30 -66.41
C ASP A 219 4.50 -0.74 -66.13
N GLU A 220 4.29 -1.87 -65.44
CA GLU A 220 2.94 -2.30 -65.03
C GLU A 220 2.49 -1.54 -63.79
N GLU A 221 1.30 -0.94 -63.86
CA GLU A 221 0.70 -0.22 -62.75
C GLU A 221 0.28 -1.18 -61.62
N ILE A 222 0.73 -0.87 -60.39
CA ILE A 222 0.38 -1.63 -59.19
C ILE A 222 -1.01 -1.20 -58.73
N THR A 223 -1.96 -2.13 -58.79
CA THR A 223 -3.35 -1.88 -58.38
C THR A 223 -3.50 -2.09 -56.87
N PRO A 224 -4.06 -1.13 -56.11
CA PRO A 224 -4.43 -1.34 -54.70
C PRO A 224 -5.47 -2.46 -54.56
N MET A 225 -5.35 -3.30 -53.54
CA MET A 225 -6.22 -4.47 -53.35
C MET A 225 -7.69 -4.07 -53.16
N ARG A 226 -7.96 -2.92 -52.54
CA ARG A 226 -9.31 -2.37 -52.36
C ARG A 226 -10.08 -2.10 -53.67
N GLU A 227 -9.36 -1.90 -54.78
CA GLU A 227 -9.96 -1.62 -56.09
C GLU A 227 -10.35 -2.91 -56.85
N ILE A 228 -9.94 -4.08 -56.35
CA ILE A 228 -10.25 -5.38 -56.96
C ILE A 228 -11.58 -5.88 -56.39
N GLN A 229 -12.69 -5.49 -57.01
CA GLN A 229 -14.05 -5.84 -56.54
C GLN A 229 -14.68 -7.01 -57.32
N ASP A 230 -14.26 -7.22 -58.57
CA ASP A 230 -14.79 -8.24 -59.48
C ASP A 230 -13.67 -9.14 -60.03
N GLU A 231 -14.03 -10.23 -60.72
CA GLU A 231 -13.08 -11.14 -61.36
C GLU A 231 -12.30 -10.46 -62.49
N GLU A 232 -10.99 -10.32 -62.28
CA GLU A 232 -10.08 -9.67 -63.22
C GLU A 232 -9.15 -10.68 -63.90
N ARG A 233 -8.89 -10.51 -65.20
CA ARG A 233 -8.05 -11.44 -65.98
C ARG A 233 -6.58 -11.44 -65.55
N ARG A 234 -6.03 -10.27 -65.24
CA ARG A 234 -4.64 -10.07 -64.77
C ARG A 234 -4.53 -8.72 -64.07
N LYS A 235 -4.05 -8.72 -62.83
CA LYS A 235 -3.70 -7.53 -62.06
C LYS A 235 -2.35 -7.74 -61.38
N THR A 236 -1.63 -6.65 -61.19
CA THR A 236 -0.36 -6.63 -60.49
C THR A 236 -0.58 -5.95 -59.15
N VAL A 237 -0.33 -6.66 -58.06
CA VAL A 237 -0.54 -6.18 -56.69
C VAL A 237 0.75 -6.30 -55.89
N GLN A 238 0.92 -5.42 -54.90
CA GLN A 238 2.03 -5.46 -53.96
C GLN A 238 1.48 -5.50 -52.55
N GLY A 239 1.97 -6.40 -51.69
CA GLY A 239 1.53 -6.48 -50.31
C GLY A 239 2.41 -7.36 -49.43
N TYR A 240 2.19 -7.27 -48.13
CA TYR A 240 2.82 -8.09 -47.10
C TYR A 240 2.12 -9.45 -47.01
N VAL A 241 2.89 -10.53 -47.11
CA VAL A 241 2.40 -11.90 -46.93
C VAL A 241 2.40 -12.22 -45.43
N PHE A 242 1.22 -12.39 -44.85
CA PHE A 242 1.07 -12.69 -43.42
C PHE A 242 0.71 -14.15 -43.15
N HIS A 243 0.40 -14.93 -44.20
CA HIS A 243 0.12 -16.36 -44.09
C HIS A 243 0.52 -17.10 -45.36
N VAL A 244 1.12 -18.29 -45.19
CA VAL A 244 1.56 -19.18 -46.26
C VAL A 244 1.18 -20.61 -45.89
N GLU A 245 0.52 -21.31 -46.81
CA GLU A 245 0.19 -22.73 -46.68
C GLU A 245 0.56 -23.47 -47.97
N THR A 246 1.21 -24.62 -47.85
CA THR A 246 1.53 -25.51 -48.97
C THR A 246 0.85 -26.86 -48.82
N LYS A 247 0.23 -27.34 -49.90
CA LYS A 247 -0.47 -28.63 -49.92
C LYS A 247 -0.15 -29.41 -51.18
N GLU A 248 0.29 -30.66 -51.02
CA GLU A 248 0.48 -31.56 -52.16
C GLU A 248 -0.87 -32.12 -52.66
N LEU A 249 -1.07 -32.04 -53.98
CA LEU A 249 -2.23 -32.62 -54.65
C LEU A 249 -1.93 -34.06 -55.06
N ARG A 250 -2.98 -34.86 -55.25
CA ARG A 250 -2.88 -36.26 -55.73
C ARG A 250 -2.21 -36.40 -57.10
N SER A 251 -2.08 -35.30 -57.85
CA SER A 251 -1.36 -35.21 -59.12
C SER A 251 0.15 -35.03 -58.96
N GLY A 252 0.66 -34.92 -57.73
CA GLY A 252 2.06 -34.62 -57.43
C GLY A 252 2.44 -33.14 -57.58
N ARG A 253 1.47 -32.25 -57.86
CA ARG A 253 1.69 -30.79 -57.90
C ARG A 253 1.45 -30.19 -56.51
N THR A 254 2.22 -29.16 -56.17
CA THR A 254 2.04 -28.40 -54.92
C THR A 254 1.14 -27.19 -55.15
N LEU A 255 0.10 -27.07 -54.34
CA LEU A 255 -0.73 -25.87 -54.23
C LEU A 255 -0.14 -24.96 -53.16
N LEU A 256 0.26 -23.75 -53.55
CA LEU A 256 0.69 -22.69 -52.64
C LEU A 256 -0.48 -21.73 -52.44
N THR A 257 -0.89 -21.55 -51.19
CA THR A 257 -1.95 -20.61 -50.79
C THR A 257 -1.31 -19.49 -49.98
N LEU A 258 -1.54 -18.26 -50.38
CA LEU A 258 -0.97 -17.07 -49.74
C LEU A 258 -2.11 -16.18 -49.26
N LYS A 259 -1.96 -15.55 -48.10
CA LYS A 259 -2.80 -14.40 -47.73
C LYS A 259 -1.94 -13.16 -47.67
N ILE A 260 -2.35 -12.14 -48.42
CA ILE A 260 -1.56 -10.95 -48.67
C ILE A 260 -2.41 -9.73 -48.32
N THR A 261 -1.79 -8.69 -47.76
CA THR A 261 -2.44 -7.40 -47.49
C THR A 261 -1.56 -6.24 -47.94
N ASP A 262 -2.15 -5.22 -48.53
CA ASP A 262 -1.50 -3.92 -48.80
C ASP A 262 -1.87 -2.86 -47.74
N TYR A 263 -2.49 -3.28 -46.63
CA TYR A 263 -3.10 -2.47 -45.57
C TYR A 263 -4.32 -1.64 -45.99
N THR A 264 -4.70 -1.65 -47.27
CA THR A 264 -5.97 -1.11 -47.74
C THR A 264 -7.05 -2.18 -47.81
N ASP A 265 -6.67 -3.42 -48.15
CA ASP A 265 -7.50 -4.62 -48.08
C ASP A 265 -6.64 -5.91 -47.96
N SER A 266 -7.25 -7.09 -48.00
CA SER A 266 -6.56 -8.39 -47.99
C SER A 266 -7.16 -9.40 -48.98
N ILE A 267 -6.31 -10.19 -49.65
CA ILE A 267 -6.72 -11.20 -50.65
C ILE A 267 -6.07 -12.56 -50.31
N MET A 268 -6.78 -13.64 -50.67
CA MET A 268 -6.37 -15.05 -50.57
C MET A 268 -6.24 -15.69 -51.96
#